data_AF-A0A957YJV9-F1
#
_entry.id   AF-A0A957YJV9-F1
#
_cell.length_a   1.000
_cell.length_b   1.000
_cell.length_c   1.000
_cell.angle_alpha   90.00
_cell.angle_beta   90.00
_cell.angle_gamma   90.00
#
_symmetry.space_group_name_H-M   'P 1'
#
loop_
_entity.id
_entity.type
_entity.pdbx_description
1 polymer ?
#
loop_
_entity_poly.entity_id
_entity_poly.type
_entity_poly.pdbx_seq_one_letter_code
_entity_poly.pdbx_strand_id
1 'polypeptide(L)'
;MGFLKKLFGGGDKADKPGPVPARRGREAAATPAPGMEEPTLDEDLSPKQLVRMLGLQNPDRRARAAARLAETRSPAGMRPLINAYLNFGDREVLTALRAYSDSLSAAVNREAFDLSVVGMRRARLMDIIGITGDESLLGAARDNLNADERDEECGLDIHINSATAMARLGDAFGIDRLADDLRMNDVDRRVRAMQALSSLEMERADLALAEHVKRYMAESTAVPAAIEVFAPLMADPDLRLTEYTCDHIKAAPHNLTVVVGSGGIQIATTRRPVVEKALKGFGKLFYAQVINTPEEQIAMLNEAREIALQGGEARAVFFGRVPSPGDNPPLPHFLTRVEGKPYTAKILQVDPHEYGQVQDWWHYVQDFAPDHADVEVIMAVSLAPGGPLTDEERMIYELCDDAQKLEFPRAYLAHT
;
A
#
# COMPACT_ATOMS: atom_id res chain seq x y z
N MET A 1 22.15 55.23 -60.89
CA MET A 1 22.08 55.00 -59.44
C MET A 1 20.84 54.16 -59.15
N GLY A 2 20.76 52.84 -59.40
CA GLY A 2 21.82 51.83 -59.40
C GLY A 2 22.13 51.41 -57.97
N PHE A 3 21.95 50.12 -57.65
CA PHE A 3 22.20 49.42 -56.37
C PHE A 3 21.10 49.49 -55.31
N LEU A 4 20.16 48.54 -55.37
CA LEU A 4 19.62 47.76 -54.21
C LEU A 4 18.46 46.81 -54.58
N LYS A 5 18.33 46.42 -55.86
CA LYS A 5 17.30 45.49 -56.36
C LYS A 5 17.86 44.13 -56.81
N LYS A 6 18.97 43.66 -56.21
CA LYS A 6 19.78 42.54 -56.72
C LYS A 6 20.12 41.43 -55.71
N LEU A 7 19.25 41.14 -54.73
CA LEU A 7 19.38 39.93 -53.90
C LEU A 7 18.12 39.05 -53.83
N PHE A 8 16.98 39.49 -54.38
CA PHE A 8 15.77 38.67 -54.45
C PHE A 8 15.11 38.76 -55.83
N GLY A 9 15.21 37.66 -56.58
CA GLY A 9 14.14 37.18 -57.48
C GLY A 9 14.18 37.59 -58.95
N GLY A 10 14.38 36.59 -59.81
CA GLY A 10 14.05 36.58 -61.23
C GLY A 10 15.14 35.83 -62.02
N GLY A 11 14.97 34.61 -62.53
CA GLY A 11 13.77 33.83 -62.83
C GLY A 11 13.90 33.36 -64.27
N ASP A 12 14.03 32.05 -64.52
CA ASP A 12 13.16 31.34 -65.46
C ASP A 12 13.40 29.82 -65.47
N LYS A 13 12.28 29.13 -65.21
CA LYS A 13 11.79 27.86 -65.76
C LYS A 13 12.68 26.61 -65.86
N ALA A 14 12.24 25.66 -65.03
CA ALA A 14 11.77 24.32 -65.41
C ALA A 14 12.83 23.25 -65.68
N ASP A 15 13.05 22.44 -64.65
CA ASP A 15 12.90 20.99 -64.81
C ASP A 15 12.22 20.38 -63.57
N LYS A 16 11.20 19.56 -63.83
CA LYS A 16 10.37 18.90 -62.82
C LYS A 16 11.20 17.85 -62.07
N PRO A 17 11.27 17.84 -60.73
CA PRO A 17 11.59 16.62 -60.02
C PRO A 17 10.38 15.70 -60.11
N GLY A 18 10.60 14.47 -60.57
CA GLY A 18 9.59 13.42 -60.65
C GLY A 18 8.93 13.12 -59.30
N PRO A 19 7.81 12.38 -59.29
CA PRO A 19 7.07 12.10 -58.07
C PRO A 19 7.98 11.40 -57.05
N VAL A 20 8.14 12.05 -55.90
CA VAL A 20 8.71 11.45 -54.69
C VAL A 20 7.81 10.24 -54.35
N PRO A 21 8.34 9.02 -54.24
CA PRO A 21 7.52 7.89 -53.82
C PRO A 21 7.01 8.18 -52.43
N ALA A 22 5.69 8.12 -52.27
CA ALA A 22 5.02 8.27 -50.99
C ALA A 22 5.74 7.43 -49.94
N ARG A 23 6.25 8.09 -48.91
CA ARG A 23 6.79 7.44 -47.71
C ARG A 23 5.64 6.63 -47.13
N ARG A 24 5.65 5.32 -47.37
CA ARG A 24 4.66 4.38 -46.82
C ARG A 24 4.55 4.66 -45.32
N GLY A 25 3.37 5.10 -44.89
CA GLY A 25 2.99 5.04 -43.49
C GLY A 25 3.27 3.64 -42.99
N ARG A 26 4.03 3.55 -41.90
CA ARG A 26 4.19 2.29 -41.16
C ARG A 26 3.14 2.30 -40.06
N GLU A 27 1.89 2.20 -40.47
CA GLU A 27 0.83 1.68 -39.62
C GLU A 27 0.75 0.17 -39.81
N ALA A 28 0.19 -0.47 -38.78
CA ALA A 28 -0.06 -1.89 -38.59
C ALA A 28 1.10 -2.68 -37.97
N ALA A 29 0.93 -2.92 -36.66
CA ALA A 29 1.37 -4.14 -36.00
C ALA A 29 1.28 -5.33 -36.97
N ALA A 30 2.40 -6.04 -37.13
CA ALA A 30 2.40 -7.27 -37.90
C ALA A 30 1.39 -8.23 -37.27
N THR A 31 0.28 -8.48 -37.97
CA THR A 31 -0.62 -9.59 -37.66
C THR A 31 0.24 -10.86 -37.60
N PRO A 32 0.21 -11.64 -36.50
CA PRO A 32 0.96 -12.87 -36.44
C PRO A 32 0.44 -13.80 -37.54
N ALA A 33 1.37 -14.40 -38.30
CA ALA A 33 1.03 -15.36 -39.34
C ALA A 33 0.13 -16.47 -38.76
N PRO A 34 -1.00 -16.81 -39.41
CA PRO A 34 -1.88 -17.85 -38.91
C PRO A 34 -1.23 -19.22 -39.12
N GLY A 35 -1.18 -20.02 -38.05
CA GLY A 35 -0.96 -21.47 -38.15
C GLY A 35 0.43 -22.01 -37.82
N MET A 36 1.24 -21.34 -36.99
CA MET A 36 2.27 -22.09 -36.24
C MET A 36 1.75 -22.36 -34.84
N GLU A 37 1.56 -23.64 -34.52
CA GLU A 37 1.32 -24.09 -33.14
C GLU A 37 2.35 -23.43 -32.23
N GLU A 38 1.86 -22.74 -31.21
CA GLU A 38 2.72 -22.16 -30.20
C GLU A 38 3.42 -23.31 -29.47
N PRO A 39 4.76 -23.31 -29.38
CA PRO A 39 5.49 -24.42 -28.77
C PRO A 39 4.99 -24.64 -27.34
N THR A 40 4.66 -25.89 -27.04
CA THR A 40 4.23 -26.29 -25.70
C THR A 40 5.41 -26.28 -24.74
N LEU A 41 5.13 -25.99 -23.47
CA LEU A 41 6.12 -25.57 -22.47
C LEU A 41 7.07 -26.69 -21.96
N ASP A 42 6.95 -27.90 -22.50
CA ASP A 42 7.65 -29.12 -22.05
C ASP A 42 8.62 -29.71 -23.09
N GLU A 43 8.84 -29.02 -24.22
CA GLU A 43 9.78 -29.47 -25.27
C GLU A 43 11.20 -28.89 -25.08
N ASP A 44 12.22 -29.60 -25.58
CA ASP A 44 13.60 -29.10 -25.70
C ASP A 44 13.64 -27.95 -26.73
N LEU A 45 13.32 -26.74 -26.28
CA LEU A 45 13.27 -25.55 -27.12
C LEU A 45 14.68 -25.10 -27.55
N SER A 46 14.83 -24.83 -28.84
CA SER A 46 16.06 -24.22 -29.36
C SER A 46 16.26 -22.80 -28.81
N PRO A 47 17.51 -22.30 -28.71
CA PRO A 47 17.80 -20.92 -28.28
C PRO A 47 17.03 -19.85 -29.07
N LYS A 48 16.77 -20.07 -30.37
CA LYS A 48 15.97 -19.16 -31.21
C LYS A 48 14.50 -19.12 -30.80
N GLN A 49 13.92 -20.27 -30.43
CA GLN A 49 12.53 -20.34 -29.94
C GLN A 49 12.41 -19.65 -28.58
N LEU A 50 13.37 -19.86 -27.67
CA LEU A 50 13.41 -19.18 -26.38
C LEU A 50 13.49 -17.64 -26.54
N VAL A 51 14.36 -17.15 -27.42
CA VAL A 51 14.45 -15.70 -27.71
C VAL A 51 13.14 -15.15 -28.28
N ARG A 52 12.43 -15.92 -29.12
CA ARG A 52 11.11 -15.50 -29.62
C ARG A 52 10.07 -15.43 -28.50
N MET A 53 10.12 -16.35 -27.52
CA MET A 53 9.21 -16.36 -26.38
C MET A 53 9.41 -15.15 -25.46
N LEU A 54 10.64 -14.65 -25.32
CA LEU A 54 10.91 -13.41 -24.57
C LEU A 54 10.17 -12.17 -25.12
N GLY A 55 9.78 -12.18 -26.40
CA GLY A 55 9.03 -11.09 -27.03
C GLY A 55 7.51 -11.21 -26.91
N LEU A 56 6.99 -12.29 -26.30
CA LEU A 56 5.55 -12.50 -26.13
C LEU A 56 5.00 -11.62 -24.99
N GLN A 57 3.72 -11.27 -25.06
CA GLN A 57 3.04 -10.48 -24.02
C GLN A 57 2.76 -11.28 -22.73
N ASN A 58 2.90 -12.60 -22.74
CA ASN A 58 2.65 -13.46 -21.58
C ASN A 58 3.87 -13.50 -20.61
N PRO A 59 3.74 -13.00 -19.37
CA PRO A 59 4.85 -12.92 -18.41
C PRO A 59 5.37 -14.30 -17.97
N ASP A 60 4.49 -15.28 -17.75
CA ASP A 60 4.89 -16.64 -17.33
C ASP A 60 5.76 -17.33 -18.38
N ARG A 61 5.39 -17.15 -19.66
CA ARG A 61 6.17 -17.68 -20.78
C ARG A 61 7.52 -16.98 -20.90
N ARG A 62 7.58 -15.66 -20.68
CA ARG A 62 8.85 -14.92 -20.66
C ARG A 62 9.75 -15.38 -19.50
N ALA A 63 9.20 -15.53 -18.31
CA ALA A 63 9.93 -16.00 -17.13
C ALA A 63 10.58 -17.37 -17.36
N ARG A 64 9.81 -18.35 -17.87
CA ARG A 64 10.33 -19.69 -18.19
C ARG A 64 11.39 -19.65 -19.29
N ALA A 65 11.16 -18.87 -20.35
CA ALA A 65 12.15 -18.72 -21.42
C ALA A 65 13.44 -18.06 -20.91
N ALA A 66 13.33 -17.10 -20.00
CA ALA A 66 14.48 -16.43 -19.40
C ALA A 66 15.31 -17.38 -18.54
N ALA A 67 14.65 -18.19 -17.69
CA ALA A 67 15.33 -19.20 -16.87
C ALA A 67 16.09 -20.21 -17.75
N ARG A 68 15.44 -20.75 -18.79
CA ARG A 68 16.09 -21.69 -19.74
C ARG A 68 17.26 -21.06 -20.48
N LEU A 69 17.15 -19.79 -20.91
CA LEU A 69 18.27 -19.09 -21.55
C LEU A 69 19.43 -18.85 -20.58
N ALA A 70 19.16 -18.55 -19.31
CA ALA A 70 20.19 -18.39 -18.29
C ALA A 70 20.93 -19.71 -18.00
N GLU A 71 20.26 -20.86 -18.04
CA GLU A 71 20.88 -22.19 -17.90
C GLU A 71 21.98 -22.42 -18.95
N THR A 72 21.77 -21.94 -20.18
CA THR A 72 22.75 -22.13 -21.27
C THR A 72 24.03 -21.30 -21.08
N ARG A 73 23.98 -20.22 -20.31
CA ARG A 73 25.06 -19.22 -20.12
C ARG A 73 25.73 -18.75 -21.41
N SER A 74 25.03 -18.82 -22.54
CA SER A 74 25.56 -18.43 -23.84
C SER A 74 25.57 -16.90 -23.95
N PRO A 75 26.68 -16.25 -24.33
CA PRO A 75 26.72 -14.80 -24.51
C PRO A 75 25.65 -14.27 -25.49
N ALA A 76 25.22 -15.11 -26.44
CA ALA A 76 24.17 -14.78 -27.40
C ALA A 76 22.78 -14.60 -26.73
N GLY A 77 22.55 -15.17 -25.54
CA GLY A 77 21.31 -15.06 -24.78
C GLY A 77 21.17 -13.78 -23.96
N MET A 78 22.28 -13.11 -23.65
CA MET A 78 22.31 -11.94 -22.77
C MET A 78 21.57 -10.72 -23.37
N ARG A 79 21.86 -10.36 -24.62
CA ARG A 79 21.24 -9.18 -25.26
C ARG A 79 19.72 -9.32 -25.41
N PRO A 80 19.17 -10.49 -25.80
CA PRO A 80 17.73 -10.76 -25.74
C PRO A 80 17.12 -10.54 -24.35
N LEU A 81 17.77 -11.02 -23.29
CA LEU A 81 17.29 -10.84 -21.91
C LEU A 81 17.28 -9.37 -21.48
N ILE A 82 18.35 -8.62 -21.78
CA ILE A 82 18.40 -7.17 -21.52
C ILE A 82 17.23 -6.47 -22.23
N ASN A 83 17.02 -6.75 -23.51
CA ASN A 83 15.94 -6.12 -24.27
C ASN A 83 14.55 -6.49 -23.73
N ALA A 84 14.35 -7.75 -23.33
CA ALA A 84 13.10 -8.21 -22.75
C ALA A 84 12.83 -7.48 -21.43
N TYR A 85 13.81 -7.41 -20.53
CA TYR A 85 13.65 -6.71 -19.27
C TYR A 85 13.40 -5.21 -19.46
N LEU A 86 14.17 -4.54 -20.32
CA LEU A 86 13.97 -3.13 -20.61
C LEU A 86 12.56 -2.82 -21.16
N ASN A 87 11.95 -3.74 -21.91
CA ASN A 87 10.62 -3.56 -22.50
C ASN A 87 9.48 -3.93 -21.53
N PHE A 88 9.64 -4.98 -20.72
CA PHE A 88 8.55 -5.55 -19.91
C PHE A 88 8.72 -5.41 -18.40
N GLY A 89 9.95 -5.33 -17.89
CA GLY A 89 10.25 -5.15 -16.46
C GLY A 89 10.07 -6.40 -15.59
N ASP A 90 9.99 -7.60 -16.17
CA ASP A 90 9.72 -8.82 -15.40
C ASP A 90 10.87 -9.18 -14.44
N ARG A 91 10.56 -9.34 -13.16
CA ARG A 91 11.53 -9.70 -12.09
C ARG A 91 12.31 -10.99 -12.39
N GLU A 92 11.65 -11.99 -12.96
CA GLU A 92 12.28 -13.27 -13.31
C GLU A 92 13.33 -13.11 -14.43
N VAL A 93 13.11 -12.17 -15.36
CA VAL A 93 14.09 -11.86 -16.40
C VAL A 93 15.31 -11.15 -15.81
N LEU A 94 15.11 -10.22 -14.86
CA LEU A 94 16.22 -9.59 -14.13
C LEU A 94 17.03 -10.62 -13.33
N THR A 95 16.34 -11.58 -12.71
CA THR A 95 16.99 -12.67 -11.97
C THR A 95 17.83 -13.54 -12.91
N ALA A 96 17.30 -13.89 -14.09
CA ALA A 96 18.03 -14.61 -15.12
C ALA A 96 19.28 -13.88 -15.62
N LEU A 97 19.26 -12.54 -15.68
CA LEU A 97 20.41 -11.72 -16.06
C LEU A 97 21.59 -11.84 -15.09
N ARG A 98 21.36 -12.16 -13.81
CA ARG A 98 22.44 -12.36 -12.82
C ARG A 98 23.38 -13.49 -13.19
N ALA A 99 22.95 -14.45 -14.02
CA ALA A 99 23.81 -15.52 -14.54
C ALA A 99 24.96 -15.01 -15.44
N TYR A 100 24.91 -13.74 -15.86
CA TYR A 100 25.86 -13.11 -16.79
C TYR A 100 26.74 -12.03 -16.14
N SER A 101 26.78 -11.92 -14.80
CA SER A 101 27.42 -10.84 -14.00
C SER A 101 28.58 -10.13 -14.70
N ASP A 102 29.68 -10.84 -14.95
CA ASP A 102 30.96 -10.26 -15.37
C ASP A 102 30.91 -9.70 -16.80
N SER A 103 30.02 -10.24 -17.64
CA SER A 103 29.83 -9.82 -19.02
C SER A 103 28.75 -8.74 -19.16
N LEU A 104 27.94 -8.54 -18.11
CA LEU A 104 26.78 -7.66 -18.15
C LEU A 104 27.20 -6.20 -18.18
N SER A 105 28.22 -5.81 -17.39
CA SER A 105 28.72 -4.43 -17.33
C SER A 105 29.13 -3.91 -18.70
N ALA A 106 29.94 -4.68 -19.44
CA ALA A 106 30.36 -4.32 -20.79
C ALA A 106 29.17 -4.18 -21.76
N ALA A 107 28.13 -4.99 -21.58
CA ALA A 107 26.95 -5.02 -22.44
C ALA A 107 25.95 -3.89 -22.17
N VAL A 108 26.00 -3.27 -20.99
CA VAL A 108 25.13 -2.13 -20.62
C VAL A 108 25.85 -0.80 -20.52
N ASN A 109 27.18 -0.79 -20.53
CA ASN A 109 27.99 0.42 -20.38
C ASN A 109 27.62 1.49 -21.42
N ARG A 110 27.33 1.08 -22.66
CA ARG A 110 26.92 2.03 -23.70
C ARG A 110 25.56 2.65 -23.40
N GLU A 111 24.58 1.84 -23.01
CA GLU A 111 23.23 2.26 -22.67
C GLU A 111 23.20 3.11 -21.40
N ALA A 112 24.08 2.83 -20.44
CA ALA A 112 24.20 3.55 -19.18
C ALA A 112 24.39 5.06 -19.39
N PHE A 113 25.08 5.46 -20.46
CA PHE A 113 25.30 6.86 -20.82
C PHE A 113 24.52 7.33 -22.06
N ASP A 114 23.60 6.50 -22.57
CA ASP A 114 22.77 6.85 -23.71
C ASP A 114 21.56 7.70 -23.28
N LEU A 115 21.59 8.98 -23.64
CA LEU A 115 20.53 9.95 -23.35
C LEU A 115 19.21 9.65 -24.09
N SER A 116 19.22 8.76 -25.09
CA SER A 116 18.00 8.34 -25.78
C SER A 116 17.18 7.30 -24.99
N VAL A 117 17.78 6.69 -23.95
CA VAL A 117 17.07 5.80 -23.03
C VAL A 117 16.37 6.64 -21.97
N VAL A 118 15.05 6.77 -22.07
CA VAL A 118 14.23 7.63 -21.21
C VAL A 118 13.07 6.87 -20.55
N GLY A 119 12.40 7.50 -19.58
CA GLY A 119 11.23 6.99 -18.88
C GLY A 119 11.47 5.65 -18.18
N MET A 120 10.47 4.76 -18.18
CA MET A 120 10.57 3.42 -17.57
C MET A 120 11.74 2.58 -18.08
N ARG A 121 12.16 2.79 -19.33
CA ARG A 121 13.33 2.08 -19.88
C ARG A 121 14.61 2.49 -19.15
N ARG A 122 14.71 3.75 -18.73
CA ARG A 122 15.83 4.27 -17.94
C ARG A 122 15.82 3.71 -16.51
N ALA A 123 14.66 3.68 -15.85
CA ALA A 123 14.53 3.09 -14.52
C ALA A 123 14.97 1.61 -14.51
N ARG A 124 14.47 0.82 -15.45
CA ARG A 124 14.85 -0.60 -15.62
C ARG A 124 16.32 -0.79 -15.96
N LEU A 125 16.95 0.16 -16.64
CA LEU A 125 18.38 0.10 -16.88
C LEU A 125 19.17 0.22 -15.56
N MET A 126 18.70 1.03 -14.60
CA MET A 126 19.34 1.14 -13.28
C MET A 126 19.26 -0.18 -12.52
N ASP A 127 18.16 -0.92 -12.61
CA ASP A 127 18.06 -2.27 -12.02
C ASP A 127 19.12 -3.22 -12.59
N ILE A 128 19.32 -3.19 -13.93
CA ILE A 128 20.35 -4.00 -14.57
C ILE A 128 21.74 -3.57 -14.10
N ILE A 129 22.01 -2.27 -14.05
CA ILE A 129 23.28 -1.71 -13.56
C ILE A 129 23.54 -2.20 -12.12
N GLY A 130 22.54 -2.14 -11.24
CA GLY A 130 22.67 -2.55 -9.85
C GLY A 130 23.00 -4.03 -9.66
N ILE A 131 22.63 -4.92 -10.59
CA ILE A 131 22.98 -6.36 -10.49
C ILE A 131 24.34 -6.71 -11.11
N THR A 132 25.03 -5.75 -11.74
CA THR A 132 26.37 -6.01 -12.32
C THR A 132 27.45 -6.16 -11.24
N GLY A 133 27.34 -5.43 -10.13
CA GLY A 133 28.40 -5.31 -9.13
C GLY A 133 29.62 -4.50 -9.59
N ASP A 134 29.54 -3.81 -10.74
CA ASP A 134 30.66 -3.03 -11.30
C ASP A 134 30.60 -1.57 -10.87
N GLU A 135 31.47 -1.19 -9.94
CA GLU A 135 31.58 0.17 -9.40
C GLU A 135 31.84 1.24 -10.48
N SER A 136 32.39 0.87 -11.65
CA SER A 136 32.60 1.84 -12.74
C SER A 136 31.29 2.43 -13.28
N LEU A 137 30.16 1.76 -13.06
CA LEU A 137 28.83 2.22 -13.45
C LEU A 137 28.15 3.12 -12.41
N LEU A 138 28.78 3.37 -11.25
CA LEU A 138 28.26 4.26 -10.21
C LEU A 138 27.94 5.67 -10.75
N GLY A 139 28.75 6.18 -11.66
CA GLY A 139 28.53 7.48 -12.29
C GLY A 139 27.18 7.57 -12.99
N ALA A 140 26.79 6.52 -13.73
CA ALA A 140 25.51 6.48 -14.43
C ALA A 140 24.32 6.47 -13.47
N ALA A 141 24.41 5.74 -12.35
CA ALA A 141 23.36 5.75 -11.32
C ALA A 141 23.26 7.11 -10.62
N ARG A 142 24.40 7.71 -10.24
CA ARG A 142 24.45 9.04 -9.61
C ARG A 142 23.85 10.14 -10.47
N ASP A 143 24.13 10.16 -11.77
CA ASP A 143 23.59 11.15 -12.71
C ASP A 143 22.06 11.11 -12.83
N ASN A 144 21.44 9.99 -12.42
CA ASN A 144 20.01 9.73 -12.52
C ASN A 144 19.29 9.82 -11.16
N LEU A 145 20.03 10.09 -10.09
CA LEU A 145 19.44 10.19 -8.76
C LEU A 145 18.37 11.29 -8.71
N ASN A 146 18.61 12.48 -9.25
CA ASN A 146 17.61 13.57 -9.25
C ASN A 146 16.75 13.58 -10.52
N ALA A 147 16.29 12.40 -10.97
CA ALA A 147 15.44 12.28 -12.16
C ALA A 147 13.98 12.67 -11.91
N ASP A 148 13.48 12.51 -10.69
CA ASP A 148 12.16 12.96 -10.23
C ASP A 148 11.95 14.47 -10.37
N GLU A 149 13.02 15.27 -10.26
CA GLU A 149 12.98 16.71 -10.51
C GLU A 149 12.90 17.07 -12.00
N ARG A 150 13.17 16.12 -12.90
CA ARG A 150 13.34 16.37 -14.35
C ARG A 150 12.28 15.68 -15.21
N ASP A 151 11.70 14.60 -14.74
CA ASP A 151 10.75 13.75 -15.47
C ASP A 151 9.52 13.50 -14.60
N GLU A 152 8.40 14.14 -14.95
CA GLU A 152 7.16 14.11 -14.16
C GLU A 152 6.47 12.73 -14.19
N GLU A 153 6.69 11.91 -15.21
CA GLU A 153 5.95 10.65 -15.39
C GLU A 153 6.70 9.44 -14.81
N CYS A 154 8.02 9.38 -15.00
CA CYS A 154 8.84 8.23 -14.61
C CYS A 154 9.98 8.58 -13.65
N GLY A 155 10.11 9.85 -13.25
CA GLY A 155 11.28 10.31 -12.50
C GLY A 155 11.42 9.66 -11.13
N LEU A 156 10.32 9.32 -10.45
CA LEU A 156 10.36 8.58 -9.18
C LEU A 156 10.88 7.15 -9.35
N ASP A 157 10.48 6.43 -10.40
CA ASP A 157 11.02 5.10 -10.71
C ASP A 157 12.52 5.16 -11.00
N ILE A 158 12.95 6.15 -11.79
CA ILE A 158 14.37 6.35 -12.09
C ILE A 158 15.13 6.68 -10.81
N HIS A 159 14.60 7.53 -9.94
CA HIS A 159 15.17 7.90 -8.65
C HIS A 159 15.41 6.67 -7.76
N ILE A 160 14.34 5.92 -7.48
CA ILE A 160 14.36 4.75 -6.58
C ILE A 160 15.31 3.67 -7.11
N ASN A 161 15.25 3.36 -8.41
CA ASN A 161 16.10 2.33 -8.98
C ASN A 161 17.56 2.78 -9.07
N SER A 162 17.83 4.09 -9.26
CA SER A 162 19.18 4.65 -9.20
C SER A 162 19.77 4.53 -7.79
N ALA A 163 19.01 4.92 -6.76
CA ALA A 163 19.45 4.82 -5.37
C ALA A 163 19.70 3.35 -4.96
N THR A 164 18.82 2.44 -5.39
CA THR A 164 18.97 0.98 -5.20
C THR A 164 20.21 0.46 -5.91
N ALA A 165 20.46 0.88 -7.15
CA ALA A 165 21.63 0.50 -7.91
C ALA A 165 22.93 0.99 -7.24
N MET A 166 22.96 2.23 -6.77
CA MET A 166 24.09 2.79 -6.03
C MET A 166 24.41 1.95 -4.79
N ALA A 167 23.39 1.59 -4.00
CA ALA A 167 23.56 0.74 -2.83
C ALA A 167 24.16 -0.63 -3.19
N ARG A 168 23.63 -1.30 -4.24
CA ARG A 168 24.15 -2.60 -4.71
C ARG A 168 25.57 -2.53 -5.26
N LEU A 169 25.96 -1.38 -5.80
CA LEU A 169 27.32 -1.10 -6.27
C LEU A 169 28.26 -0.61 -5.15
N GLY A 170 27.84 -0.69 -3.87
CA GLY A 170 28.68 -0.40 -2.72
C GLY A 170 28.69 1.06 -2.25
N ASP A 171 27.89 1.94 -2.86
CA ASP A 171 27.75 3.32 -2.41
C ASP A 171 26.60 3.46 -1.41
N ALA A 172 26.95 3.63 -0.14
CA ALA A 172 25.99 3.76 0.94
C ALA A 172 25.10 5.01 0.84
N PHE A 173 25.49 6.00 0.02
CA PHE A 173 24.66 7.18 -0.25
C PHE A 173 23.31 6.80 -0.89
N GLY A 174 23.26 5.69 -1.64
CA GLY A 174 22.00 5.17 -2.18
C GLY A 174 21.00 4.81 -1.09
N ILE A 175 21.46 4.17 -0.01
CA ILE A 175 20.63 3.84 1.16
C ILE A 175 20.20 5.11 1.88
N ASP A 176 21.11 6.06 2.06
CA ASP A 176 20.80 7.34 2.71
C ASP A 176 19.70 8.11 1.96
N ARG A 177 19.76 8.10 0.62
CA ARG A 177 18.75 8.78 -0.19
C ARG A 177 17.37 8.12 -0.07
N LEU A 178 17.31 6.78 -0.08
CA LEU A 178 16.08 6.03 0.17
C LEU A 178 15.55 6.26 1.61
N ALA A 179 16.44 6.38 2.59
CA ALA A 179 16.06 6.69 3.96
C ALA A 179 15.48 8.11 4.11
N ASP A 180 15.95 9.08 3.31
CA ASP A 180 15.35 10.41 3.22
C ASP A 180 13.98 10.37 2.54
N ASP A 181 13.78 9.52 1.54
CA ASP A 181 12.47 9.32 0.92
C ASP A 181 11.43 8.81 1.93
N LEU A 182 11.82 7.93 2.88
CA LEU A 182 10.99 7.49 4.00
C LEU A 182 10.58 8.60 4.99
N ARG A 183 11.12 9.82 4.85
CA ARG A 183 10.80 10.99 5.67
C ARG A 183 9.93 12.01 4.94
N MET A 184 9.65 11.79 3.65
CA MET A 184 8.83 12.68 2.84
C MET A 184 7.34 12.45 3.08
N ASN A 185 6.52 13.46 2.80
CA ASN A 185 5.05 13.39 2.98
C ASN A 185 4.33 12.58 1.88
N ASP A 186 5.03 12.22 0.81
CA ASP A 186 4.49 11.45 -0.32
C ASP A 186 4.45 9.95 -0.02
N VAL A 187 3.24 9.38 0.05
CA VAL A 187 3.00 7.96 0.34
C VAL A 187 3.61 7.03 -0.73
N ASP A 188 3.45 7.34 -2.03
CA ASP A 188 3.95 6.46 -3.10
C ASP A 188 5.49 6.38 -3.04
N ARG A 189 6.13 7.52 -2.78
CA ARG A 189 7.58 7.59 -2.56
C ARG A 189 8.02 6.76 -1.37
N ARG A 190 7.33 6.83 -0.23
CA ARG A 190 7.68 6.04 0.96
C ARG A 190 7.51 4.54 0.70
N VAL A 191 6.41 4.12 0.07
CA VAL A 191 6.18 2.71 -0.30
C VAL A 191 7.30 2.17 -1.19
N ARG A 192 7.65 2.89 -2.25
CA ARG A 192 8.72 2.46 -3.17
C ARG A 192 10.08 2.42 -2.49
N ALA A 193 10.38 3.39 -1.61
CA ALA A 193 11.61 3.39 -0.83
C ALA A 193 11.67 2.20 0.14
N MET A 194 10.56 1.86 0.80
CA MET A 194 10.51 0.66 1.66
C MET A 194 10.74 -0.62 0.85
N GLN A 195 10.12 -0.75 -0.33
CA GLN A 195 10.30 -1.91 -1.20
C GLN A 195 11.76 -2.04 -1.66
N ALA A 196 12.37 -0.91 -2.05
CA ALA A 196 13.76 -0.84 -2.44
C ALA A 196 14.69 -1.26 -1.30
N LEU A 197 14.55 -0.65 -0.11
CA LEU A 197 15.36 -0.95 1.07
C LEU A 197 15.21 -2.41 1.50
N SER A 198 13.98 -2.95 1.53
CA SER A 198 13.71 -4.35 1.86
C SER A 198 14.40 -5.32 0.89
N SER A 199 14.54 -4.92 -0.39
CA SER A 199 15.19 -5.75 -1.40
C SER A 199 16.72 -5.77 -1.36
N LEU A 200 17.35 -4.89 -0.55
CA LEU A 200 18.80 -4.77 -0.51
C LEU A 200 19.46 -5.82 0.38
N GLU A 201 18.76 -6.34 1.39
CA GLU A 201 19.30 -7.34 2.34
C GLU A 201 20.62 -6.85 2.99
N MET A 202 20.69 -5.57 3.36
CA MET A 202 21.87 -4.92 3.94
C MET A 202 21.54 -4.35 5.32
N GLU A 203 22.46 -4.51 6.29
CA GLU A 203 22.28 -4.03 7.67
C GLU A 203 21.89 -2.54 7.75
N ARG A 204 22.50 -1.69 6.93
CA ARG A 204 22.17 -0.25 6.89
C ARG A 204 20.76 0.00 6.35
N ALA A 205 20.28 -0.81 5.42
CA ALA A 205 18.91 -0.72 4.91
C ALA A 205 17.91 -1.18 5.97
N ASP A 206 18.21 -2.26 6.69
CA ASP A 206 17.41 -2.75 7.81
C ASP A 206 17.29 -1.69 8.92
N LEU A 207 18.39 -0.99 9.23
CA LEU A 207 18.38 0.13 10.17
C LEU A 207 17.48 1.29 9.71
N ALA A 208 17.52 1.65 8.42
CA ALA A 208 16.67 2.70 7.88
C ALA A 208 15.17 2.34 7.96
N LEU A 209 14.83 1.07 7.66
CA LEU A 209 13.48 0.54 7.82
C LEU A 209 13.04 0.54 9.29
N ALA A 210 13.90 0.07 10.20
CA ALA A 210 13.62 0.06 11.63
C ALA A 210 13.41 1.48 12.20
N GLU A 211 14.18 2.47 11.73
CA GLU A 211 13.95 3.88 12.08
C GLU A 211 12.59 4.39 11.58
N HIS A 212 12.18 4.00 10.38
CA HIS A 212 10.89 4.40 9.83
C HIS A 212 9.73 3.77 10.61
N VAL A 213 9.80 2.46 10.90
CA VAL A 213 8.85 1.79 11.81
C VAL A 213 8.81 2.50 13.14
N LYS A 214 9.96 2.82 13.74
CA LYS A 214 10.01 3.55 15.02
C LYS A 214 9.32 4.92 14.95
N ARG A 215 9.51 5.68 13.86
CA ARG A 215 8.82 6.98 13.65
C ARG A 215 7.30 6.79 13.56
N TYR A 216 6.85 5.83 12.74
CA TYR A 216 5.43 5.52 12.60
C TYR A 216 4.82 5.14 13.96
N MET A 217 5.49 4.25 14.69
CA MET A 217 5.04 3.77 15.99
C MET A 217 5.07 4.83 17.09
N ALA A 218 5.92 5.87 17.00
CA ALA A 218 5.98 6.94 17.99
C ALA A 218 4.64 7.70 18.10
N GLU A 219 3.86 7.74 17.02
CA GLU A 219 2.55 8.38 17.00
C GLU A 219 1.49 7.64 17.82
N SER A 220 1.72 6.37 18.19
CA SER A 220 0.85 5.64 19.13
C SER A 220 0.60 6.38 20.45
N THR A 221 1.50 7.27 20.85
CA THR A 221 1.37 8.12 22.04
C THR A 221 0.28 9.20 21.92
N ALA A 222 -0.20 9.50 20.70
CA ALA A 222 -1.35 10.36 20.47
C ALA A 222 -2.65 9.72 20.97
N VAL A 223 -2.72 8.39 21.03
CA VAL A 223 -3.83 7.65 21.65
C VAL A 223 -3.55 7.47 23.15
N PRO A 224 -4.34 8.09 24.06
CA PRO A 224 -4.03 8.09 25.49
C PRO A 224 -4.03 6.70 26.09
N ALA A 225 -3.12 6.43 27.03
CA ALA A 225 -2.91 5.13 27.66
C ALA A 225 -4.17 4.50 28.30
N ALA A 226 -5.13 5.34 28.71
CA ALA A 226 -6.41 4.88 29.27
C ALA A 226 -7.33 4.23 28.22
N ILE A 227 -7.05 4.42 26.92
CA ILE A 227 -7.78 3.77 25.84
C ILE A 227 -7.13 2.43 25.55
N GLU A 228 -7.81 1.36 25.93
CA GLU A 228 -7.45 0.03 25.48
C GLU A 228 -7.78 -0.08 23.98
N VAL A 229 -6.77 -0.37 23.17
CA VAL A 229 -6.91 -0.57 21.73
C VAL A 229 -6.61 -2.03 21.43
N PHE A 230 -7.61 -2.75 20.95
CA PHE A 230 -7.43 -4.12 20.49
C PHE A 230 -7.68 -4.18 19.00
N ALA A 231 -6.66 -4.46 18.19
CA ALA A 231 -6.90 -4.84 16.80
C ALA A 231 -6.46 -6.27 16.52
N PRO A 232 -7.30 -7.27 16.85
CA PRO A 232 -7.12 -8.61 16.32
C PRO A 232 -7.03 -8.56 14.79
N LEU A 233 -5.96 -9.14 14.28
CA LEU A 233 -5.81 -9.35 12.85
C LEU A 233 -6.60 -10.59 12.49
N MET A 234 -7.72 -10.38 11.81
CA MET A 234 -8.63 -11.47 11.48
C MET A 234 -8.44 -11.86 10.02
N ALA A 235 -8.11 -13.13 9.79
CA ALA A 235 -8.40 -13.75 8.51
C ALA A 235 -9.93 -13.89 8.41
N ASP A 236 -10.53 -13.20 7.43
CA ASP A 236 -11.98 -13.08 7.24
C ASP A 236 -12.71 -12.29 8.36
N PRO A 237 -12.62 -10.94 8.32
CA PRO A 237 -13.25 -10.06 9.31
C PRO A 237 -14.77 -10.26 9.40
N ASP A 238 -15.43 -10.47 8.26
CA ASP A 238 -16.90 -10.54 8.16
C ASP A 238 -17.51 -11.69 8.97
N LEU A 239 -16.75 -12.77 9.18
CA LEU A 239 -17.19 -13.93 9.97
C LEU A 239 -16.75 -13.83 11.44
N ARG A 240 -15.49 -13.48 11.69
CA ARG A 240 -14.88 -13.62 13.03
C ARG A 240 -15.14 -12.45 13.94
N LEU A 241 -15.44 -11.30 13.38
CA LEU A 241 -15.66 -10.09 14.14
C LEU A 241 -16.82 -10.21 15.13
N THR A 242 -17.94 -10.80 14.72
CA THR A 242 -19.12 -10.91 15.60
C THR A 242 -18.81 -11.76 16.83
N GLU A 243 -18.06 -12.85 16.64
CA GLU A 243 -17.62 -13.74 17.74
C GLU A 243 -16.67 -12.99 18.67
N TYR A 244 -15.66 -12.33 18.11
CA TYR A 244 -14.67 -11.56 18.87
C TYR A 244 -15.32 -10.43 19.70
N THR A 245 -16.25 -9.68 19.10
CA THR A 245 -17.05 -8.66 19.76
C THR A 245 -17.85 -9.25 20.93
N CYS A 246 -18.50 -10.41 20.73
CA CYS A 246 -19.23 -11.08 21.81
C CYS A 246 -18.32 -11.51 22.96
N ASP A 247 -17.12 -12.00 22.68
CA ASP A 247 -16.16 -12.40 23.70
C ASP A 247 -15.64 -11.20 24.50
N HIS A 248 -15.40 -10.07 23.83
CA HIS A 248 -15.02 -8.82 24.51
C HIS A 248 -16.15 -8.22 25.34
N ILE A 249 -17.41 -8.35 24.89
CA ILE A 249 -18.58 -7.97 25.70
C ILE A 249 -18.66 -8.82 26.96
N LYS A 250 -18.41 -10.14 26.88
CA LYS A 250 -18.45 -11.03 28.05
C LYS A 250 -17.32 -10.77 29.04
N ALA A 251 -16.13 -10.45 28.54
CA ALA A 251 -14.96 -10.15 29.36
C ALA A 251 -15.02 -8.76 30.01
N ALA A 252 -15.81 -7.84 29.43
CA ALA A 252 -15.94 -6.48 29.90
C ALA A 252 -16.55 -6.39 31.31
N PRO A 253 -15.94 -5.66 32.25
CA PRO A 253 -16.53 -5.41 33.57
C PRO A 253 -17.68 -4.40 33.55
N HIS A 254 -17.99 -3.80 32.39
CA HIS A 254 -18.91 -2.68 32.17
C HIS A 254 -20.39 -3.09 32.14
N ASN A 255 -21.29 -2.39 32.86
CA ASN A 255 -22.73 -2.74 32.75
C ASN A 255 -23.42 -2.13 31.54
N LEU A 256 -22.79 -1.18 30.84
CA LEU A 256 -23.18 -0.72 29.51
C LEU A 256 -22.02 -0.95 28.54
N THR A 257 -22.28 -1.69 27.46
CA THR A 257 -21.38 -1.77 26.30
C THR A 257 -22.08 -1.22 25.06
N VAL A 258 -21.41 -0.35 24.32
CA VAL A 258 -21.93 0.33 23.14
C VAL A 258 -21.08 -0.09 21.95
N VAL A 259 -21.67 -0.84 21.01
CA VAL A 259 -21.00 -1.31 19.79
C VAL A 259 -21.48 -0.47 18.64
N VAL A 260 -20.59 0.35 18.10
CA VAL A 260 -20.89 1.34 17.07
C VAL A 260 -20.07 1.10 15.82
N GLY A 261 -20.45 1.81 14.78
CA GLY A 261 -19.80 1.74 13.48
C GLY A 261 -20.37 0.69 12.54
N SER A 262 -19.70 0.43 11.42
CA SER A 262 -20.13 -0.35 10.27
C SER A 262 -20.35 -1.80 10.70
N GLY A 263 -19.43 -2.33 11.50
CA GLY A 263 -19.58 -3.62 12.18
C GLY A 263 -20.74 -3.64 13.17
N GLY A 264 -20.92 -2.60 13.98
CA GLY A 264 -22.07 -2.45 14.88
C GLY A 264 -23.41 -2.43 14.12
N ILE A 265 -23.47 -1.72 13.00
CA ILE A 265 -24.63 -1.64 12.09
C ILE A 265 -24.88 -2.99 11.42
N GLN A 266 -23.84 -3.65 10.93
CA GLN A 266 -23.93 -4.98 10.32
C GLN A 266 -24.45 -6.00 11.33
N ILE A 267 -23.95 -5.94 12.57
CA ILE A 267 -24.45 -6.74 13.68
C ILE A 267 -25.93 -6.43 13.95
N ALA A 268 -26.27 -5.15 14.07
CA ALA A 268 -27.62 -4.69 14.33
C ALA A 268 -28.61 -4.95 13.19
N THR A 269 -28.16 -5.31 11.99
CA THR A 269 -29.03 -5.55 10.83
C THR A 269 -29.08 -7.03 10.45
N THR A 270 -27.93 -7.67 10.27
CA THR A 270 -27.83 -9.00 9.64
C THR A 270 -27.29 -10.09 10.56
N ARG A 271 -26.54 -9.75 11.62
CA ARG A 271 -25.95 -10.75 12.55
C ARG A 271 -26.63 -10.86 13.92
N ARG A 272 -27.79 -10.22 14.12
CA ARG A 272 -28.56 -10.29 15.39
C ARG A 272 -28.72 -11.72 15.94
N PRO A 273 -29.14 -12.73 15.16
CA PRO A 273 -29.38 -14.06 15.71
C PRO A 273 -28.11 -14.72 16.27
N VAL A 274 -26.94 -14.38 15.71
CA VAL A 274 -25.64 -14.87 16.18
C VAL A 274 -25.33 -14.25 17.55
N VAL A 275 -25.53 -12.94 17.68
CA VAL A 275 -25.30 -12.20 18.93
C VAL A 275 -26.29 -12.61 20.02
N GLU A 276 -27.59 -12.70 19.70
CA GLU A 276 -28.63 -13.13 20.64
C GLU A 276 -28.34 -14.53 21.21
N LYS A 277 -27.83 -15.43 20.36
CA LYS A 277 -27.37 -16.75 20.78
C LYS A 277 -26.13 -16.67 21.66
N ALA A 278 -25.13 -15.88 21.27
CA ALA A 278 -23.84 -15.79 21.96
C ALA A 278 -23.93 -15.07 23.31
N LEU A 279 -24.81 -14.08 23.45
CA LEU A 279 -25.03 -13.26 24.65
C LEU A 279 -26.30 -13.64 25.41
N LYS A 280 -26.83 -14.85 25.18
CA LYS A 280 -28.04 -15.33 25.85
C LYS A 280 -27.88 -15.27 27.38
N GLY A 281 -28.74 -14.50 28.03
CA GLY A 281 -28.74 -14.34 29.49
C GLY A 281 -27.67 -13.39 30.03
N PHE A 282 -26.89 -12.73 29.16
CA PHE A 282 -25.86 -11.77 29.59
C PHE A 282 -26.47 -10.42 30.01
N GLY A 283 -27.51 -9.95 29.31
CA GLY A 283 -28.12 -8.65 29.54
C GLY A 283 -29.21 -8.34 28.53
N LYS A 284 -29.75 -7.12 28.59
CA LYS A 284 -30.71 -6.63 27.59
C LYS A 284 -29.98 -6.06 26.38
N LEU A 285 -30.34 -6.53 25.18
CA LEU A 285 -29.70 -6.15 23.93
C LEU A 285 -30.56 -5.11 23.18
N PHE A 286 -29.92 -4.09 22.64
CA PHE A 286 -30.54 -3.01 21.87
C PHE A 286 -29.90 -2.96 20.48
N TYR A 287 -30.72 -2.72 19.45
CA TYR A 287 -30.28 -2.76 18.06
C TYR A 287 -30.79 -1.54 17.27
N ALA A 288 -29.97 -0.50 17.20
CA ALA A 288 -30.22 0.73 16.45
C ALA A 288 -29.85 0.54 14.97
N GLN A 289 -30.85 0.29 14.13
CA GLN A 289 -30.66 0.08 12.69
C GLN A 289 -30.60 1.39 11.93
N VAL A 290 -30.15 1.30 10.67
CA VAL A 290 -30.18 2.41 9.70
C VAL A 290 -31.62 2.90 9.45
N ILE A 291 -32.62 2.03 9.57
CA ILE A 291 -34.03 2.42 9.40
C ILE A 291 -34.57 3.22 10.59
N ASN A 292 -33.90 3.17 11.75
CA ASN A 292 -34.31 3.96 12.91
C ASN A 292 -33.95 5.43 12.72
N THR A 293 -34.87 6.33 13.08
CA THR A 293 -34.56 7.77 13.06
C THR A 293 -33.51 8.10 14.14
N PRO A 294 -32.76 9.22 14.02
CA PRO A 294 -31.83 9.63 15.06
C PRO A 294 -32.46 9.67 16.46
N GLU A 295 -33.72 10.12 16.57
CA GLU A 295 -34.45 10.18 17.84
C GLU A 295 -34.73 8.80 18.42
N GLU A 296 -35.08 7.82 17.57
CA GLU A 296 -35.26 6.42 17.99
C GLU A 296 -33.94 5.80 18.46
N GLN A 297 -32.85 6.07 17.75
CA GLN A 297 -31.51 5.59 18.12
C GLN A 297 -31.10 6.14 19.49
N ILE A 298 -31.34 7.44 19.74
CA ILE A 298 -31.08 8.09 21.02
C ILE A 298 -31.98 7.53 22.12
N ALA A 299 -33.27 7.31 21.84
CA ALA A 299 -34.19 6.73 22.81
C ALA A 299 -33.76 5.32 23.25
N MET A 300 -33.32 4.48 22.31
CA MET A 300 -32.79 3.15 22.62
C MET A 300 -31.50 3.22 23.47
N LEU A 301 -30.60 4.15 23.15
CA LEU A 301 -29.37 4.35 23.94
C LEU A 301 -29.69 4.82 25.37
N ASN A 302 -30.66 5.72 25.53
CA ASN A 302 -31.15 6.15 26.84
C ASN A 302 -31.78 5.01 27.63
N GLU A 303 -32.60 4.16 27.00
CA GLU A 303 -33.17 2.99 27.69
C GLU A 303 -32.09 1.99 28.11
N ALA A 304 -31.09 1.74 27.27
CA ALA A 304 -29.94 0.91 27.60
C ALA A 304 -29.18 1.46 28.82
N ARG A 305 -28.97 2.78 28.86
CA ARG A 305 -28.38 3.49 30.00
C ARG A 305 -29.20 3.33 31.28
N GLU A 306 -30.51 3.55 31.22
CA GLU A 306 -31.37 3.45 32.41
C GLU A 306 -31.38 2.04 33.02
N ILE A 307 -31.28 0.99 32.20
CA ILE A 307 -31.11 -0.39 32.71
C ILE A 307 -29.75 -0.56 33.38
N ALA A 308 -28.69 -0.09 32.73
CA ALA A 308 -27.33 -0.24 33.22
C ALA A 308 -27.08 0.53 34.54
N LEU A 309 -27.93 1.54 34.83
CA LEU A 309 -27.99 2.34 36.06
C LEU A 309 -28.68 1.65 37.24
N GLN A 310 -29.47 0.60 37.02
CA GLN A 310 -30.23 -0.07 38.09
C GLN A 310 -29.34 -0.79 39.13
N GLY A 311 -28.04 -0.93 38.85
CA GLY A 311 -27.07 -1.59 39.74
C GLY A 311 -27.23 -3.13 39.77
N GLY A 312 -26.35 -3.81 40.52
CA GLY A 312 -26.34 -5.27 40.61
C GLY A 312 -25.74 -5.96 39.36
N GLU A 313 -26.38 -7.05 38.90
CA GLU A 313 -25.98 -7.78 37.67
C GLU A 313 -26.67 -7.25 36.40
N ALA A 314 -27.39 -6.12 36.46
CA ALA A 314 -28.09 -5.57 35.31
C ALA A 314 -27.11 -5.09 34.23
N ARG A 315 -27.05 -5.79 33.09
CA ARG A 315 -26.23 -5.43 31.92
C ARG A 315 -27.10 -4.99 30.74
N ALA A 316 -26.64 -3.99 30.00
CA ALA A 316 -27.20 -3.58 28.73
C ALA A 316 -26.10 -3.53 27.64
N VAL A 317 -26.45 -3.95 26.43
CA VAL A 317 -25.57 -3.86 25.26
C VAL A 317 -26.31 -3.19 24.13
N PHE A 318 -25.74 -2.12 23.59
CA PHE A 318 -26.27 -1.40 22.44
C PHE A 318 -25.46 -1.74 21.20
N PHE A 319 -26.11 -2.03 20.08
CA PHE A 319 -25.47 -2.23 18.78
C PHE A 319 -26.07 -1.27 17.76
N GLY A 320 -25.24 -0.63 16.95
CA GLY A 320 -25.68 0.06 15.74
C GLY A 320 -25.17 1.48 15.61
N ARG A 321 -25.97 2.34 14.97
CA ARG A 321 -25.58 3.73 14.73
C ARG A 321 -25.89 4.60 15.95
N VAL A 322 -24.93 5.44 16.31
CA VAL A 322 -25.14 6.55 17.24
C VAL A 322 -24.86 7.85 16.46
N PRO A 323 -25.63 8.93 16.61
CA PRO A 323 -25.32 10.22 15.98
C PRO A 323 -24.02 10.83 16.54
N SER A 324 -23.45 11.85 15.90
CA SER A 324 -22.30 12.56 16.46
C SER A 324 -22.77 13.38 17.67
N PRO A 325 -22.02 13.41 18.78
CA PRO A 325 -22.38 14.20 19.96
C PRO A 325 -22.37 15.71 19.72
N GLY A 326 -21.72 16.18 18.64
CA GLY A 326 -21.69 17.58 18.24
C GLY A 326 -22.98 18.10 17.59
N ASP A 327 -23.97 17.24 17.36
CA ASP A 327 -25.27 17.63 16.82
C ASP A 327 -26.07 18.49 17.83
N ASN A 328 -26.93 19.38 17.34
CA ASN A 328 -27.67 20.35 18.15
C ASN A 328 -29.17 20.00 18.17
N PRO A 329 -29.81 19.78 19.34
CA PRO A 329 -29.29 19.91 20.71
C PRO A 329 -28.27 18.82 21.07
N PRO A 330 -27.29 19.13 21.96
CA PRO A 330 -26.26 18.17 22.37
C PRO A 330 -26.90 16.91 22.95
N LEU A 331 -26.38 15.76 22.54
CA LEU A 331 -26.90 14.46 22.95
C LEU A 331 -26.73 14.27 24.46
N PRO A 332 -27.71 13.65 25.17
CA PRO A 332 -27.54 13.36 26.58
C PRO A 332 -26.33 12.43 26.78
N HIS A 333 -25.38 12.87 27.62
CA HIS A 333 -24.21 12.08 27.97
C HIS A 333 -24.62 10.72 28.54
N PHE A 334 -24.14 9.64 27.93
CA PHE A 334 -24.61 8.29 28.26
C PHE A 334 -23.78 7.58 29.35
N LEU A 335 -22.69 8.17 29.85
CA LEU A 335 -21.97 7.61 30.99
C LEU A 335 -22.58 8.11 32.30
N THR A 336 -22.80 7.19 33.24
CA THR A 336 -23.31 7.53 34.57
C THR A 336 -22.84 6.55 35.64
N ARG A 337 -22.57 7.07 36.85
CA ARG A 337 -22.00 6.33 37.99
C ARG A 337 -22.88 5.17 38.48
N VAL A 338 -22.23 4.12 38.98
CA VAL A 338 -22.80 3.21 39.99
C VAL A 338 -22.19 3.58 41.34
N GLU A 339 -22.99 3.60 42.40
CA GLU A 339 -22.57 4.01 43.74
C GLU A 339 -21.29 3.26 44.18
N GLY A 340 -20.20 4.00 44.43
CA GLY A 340 -18.92 3.46 44.94
C GLY A 340 -17.92 2.92 43.92
N LYS A 341 -18.18 3.01 42.59
CA LYS A 341 -17.19 2.66 41.55
C LYS A 341 -17.19 3.68 40.39
N PRO A 342 -16.02 4.03 39.81
CA PRO A 342 -16.00 4.73 38.53
C PRO A 342 -16.70 3.84 37.49
N TYR A 343 -17.63 4.41 36.73
CA TYR A 343 -18.34 3.67 35.70
C TYR A 343 -17.59 3.79 34.39
N THR A 344 -17.53 2.69 33.70
CA THR A 344 -16.73 2.52 32.50
C THR A 344 -17.68 2.01 31.43
N ALA A 345 -17.81 2.73 30.32
CA ALA A 345 -18.60 2.30 29.18
C ALA A 345 -17.66 1.99 28.03
N LYS A 346 -17.86 0.84 27.42
CA LYS A 346 -16.98 0.35 26.36
C LYS A 346 -17.60 0.65 25.01
N ILE A 347 -16.92 1.49 24.22
CA ILE A 347 -17.31 1.85 22.86
C ILE A 347 -16.55 0.94 21.89
N LEU A 348 -17.19 -0.14 21.47
CA LEU A 348 -16.61 -1.07 20.52
C LEU A 348 -16.79 -0.56 19.09
N GLN A 349 -15.67 -0.19 18.47
CA GLN A 349 -15.56 0.02 17.03
C GLN A 349 -15.14 -1.30 16.37
N VAL A 350 -15.23 -1.35 15.04
CA VAL A 350 -14.86 -2.52 14.25
C VAL A 350 -13.96 -2.11 13.08
N ASP A 351 -14.16 -0.91 12.56
CA ASP A 351 -13.63 -0.49 11.26
C ASP A 351 -13.00 0.90 11.40
N PRO A 352 -11.76 1.13 10.94
CA PRO A 352 -11.08 2.43 11.02
C PRO A 352 -11.82 3.61 10.40
N HIS A 353 -12.70 3.40 9.41
CA HIS A 353 -13.40 4.49 8.73
C HIS A 353 -14.30 5.36 9.63
N GLU A 354 -14.65 4.86 10.82
CA GLU A 354 -15.50 5.57 11.78
C GLU A 354 -14.74 6.05 13.01
N TYR A 355 -13.40 6.03 12.94
CA TYR A 355 -12.57 6.46 14.06
C TYR A 355 -12.84 7.92 14.43
N GLY A 356 -13.07 8.80 13.46
CA GLY A 356 -13.48 10.19 13.72
C GLY A 356 -14.77 10.28 14.55
N GLN A 357 -15.75 9.38 14.34
CA GLN A 357 -16.97 9.38 15.15
C GLN A 357 -16.70 8.91 16.59
N VAL A 358 -15.77 7.99 16.79
CA VAL A 358 -15.33 7.57 18.13
C VAL A 358 -14.54 8.66 18.82
N GLN A 359 -13.68 9.39 18.09
CA GLN A 359 -12.99 10.57 18.62
C GLN A 359 -13.98 11.66 19.07
N ASP A 360 -15.01 11.95 18.28
CA ASP A 360 -16.06 12.91 18.67
C ASP A 360 -16.71 12.50 20.00
N TRP A 361 -17.12 11.23 20.12
CA TRP A 361 -17.71 10.68 21.34
C TRP A 361 -16.75 10.70 22.51
N TRP A 362 -15.48 10.42 22.25
CA TRP A 362 -14.45 10.43 23.28
C TRP A 362 -14.17 11.84 23.80
N HIS A 363 -13.98 12.83 22.92
CA HIS A 363 -13.82 14.23 23.32
C HIS A 363 -15.06 14.74 24.07
N TYR A 364 -16.25 14.42 23.57
CA TYR A 364 -17.49 14.77 24.26
C TYR A 364 -17.56 14.14 25.67
N VAL A 365 -17.20 12.88 25.80
CA VAL A 365 -17.12 12.21 27.10
C VAL A 365 -16.11 12.91 28.02
N GLN A 366 -14.91 13.26 27.52
CA GLN A 366 -13.92 13.96 28.33
C GLN A 366 -14.39 15.34 28.81
N ASP A 367 -15.09 16.08 27.95
CA ASP A 367 -15.55 17.44 28.24
C ASP A 367 -16.74 17.47 29.22
N PHE A 368 -17.60 16.44 29.18
CA PHE A 368 -18.87 16.42 29.92
C PHE A 368 -18.98 15.35 31.02
N ALA A 369 -18.03 14.41 31.14
CA ALA A 369 -18.02 13.42 32.21
C ALA A 369 -17.52 14.01 33.54
N PRO A 370 -18.22 13.76 34.67
CA PRO A 370 -17.86 14.35 35.96
C PRO A 370 -16.63 13.72 36.66
N ASP A 371 -16.05 12.61 36.17
CA ASP A 371 -14.77 11.99 36.59
C ASP A 371 -14.33 10.90 35.56
N HIS A 372 -13.06 10.43 35.62
CA HIS A 372 -12.41 9.42 34.75
C HIS A 372 -13.36 8.42 34.07
N ALA A 373 -13.49 8.54 32.75
CA ALA A 373 -14.16 7.57 31.89
C ALA A 373 -13.13 6.68 31.20
N ASP A 374 -13.23 5.36 31.38
CA ASP A 374 -12.45 4.39 30.61
C ASP A 374 -13.24 4.07 29.33
N VAL A 375 -12.62 4.33 28.18
CA VAL A 375 -13.14 4.02 26.84
C VAL A 375 -12.23 2.97 26.24
N GLU A 376 -12.76 1.78 25.96
CA GLU A 376 -12.02 0.72 25.25
C GLU A 376 -12.52 0.63 23.81
N VAL A 377 -11.59 0.69 22.85
CA VAL A 377 -11.83 0.65 21.42
C VAL A 377 -11.30 -0.69 20.87
N ILE A 378 -12.20 -1.52 20.35
CA ILE A 378 -11.78 -2.62 19.48
C ILE A 378 -11.70 -2.06 18.06
N MET A 379 -10.73 -2.54 17.28
CA MET A 379 -10.71 -2.43 15.84
C MET A 379 -10.57 -3.83 15.28
N ALA A 380 -11.01 -4.06 14.06
CA ALA A 380 -10.61 -5.23 13.32
C ALA A 380 -9.88 -4.75 12.08
N VAL A 381 -8.62 -5.13 11.97
CA VAL A 381 -7.80 -4.82 10.81
C VAL A 381 -7.68 -6.09 9.98
N SER A 382 -8.08 -6.00 8.71
CA SER A 382 -7.96 -7.08 7.76
C SER A 382 -6.60 -7.02 7.07
N LEU A 383 -5.85 -8.12 7.09
CA LEU A 383 -4.62 -8.29 6.29
C LEU A 383 -4.89 -8.87 4.89
N ALA A 384 -6.15 -9.16 4.55
CA ALA A 384 -6.48 -9.67 3.23
C ALA A 384 -6.24 -8.62 2.14
N PRO A 385 -5.94 -9.02 0.90
CA PRO A 385 -5.94 -8.12 -0.25
C PRO A 385 -7.34 -7.50 -0.39
N GLY A 386 -7.49 -6.22 -0.02
CA GLY A 386 -8.78 -5.53 0.10
C GLY A 386 -9.18 -5.11 1.53
N GLY A 387 -8.33 -5.39 2.53
CA GLY A 387 -8.46 -4.82 3.86
C GLY A 387 -8.18 -3.31 3.93
N PRO A 388 -8.48 -2.66 5.07
CA PRO A 388 -8.42 -1.20 5.22
C PRO A 388 -6.99 -0.64 5.29
N LEU A 389 -5.97 -1.49 5.46
CA LEU A 389 -4.58 -1.05 5.43
C LEU A 389 -4.15 -0.68 4.01
N THR A 390 -3.52 0.48 3.90
CA THR A 390 -2.75 0.88 2.72
C THR A 390 -1.55 -0.05 2.53
N ASP A 391 -0.94 0.01 1.34
CA ASP A 391 0.29 -0.75 1.07
C ASP A 391 1.43 -0.35 2.00
N GLU A 392 1.52 0.93 2.36
CA GLU A 392 2.50 1.42 3.33
C GLU A 392 2.31 0.73 4.69
N GLU A 393 1.09 0.76 5.22
CA GLU A 393 0.78 0.23 6.54
C GLU A 393 0.93 -1.29 6.61
N ARG A 394 0.61 -2.00 5.53
CA ARG A 394 0.90 -3.44 5.41
C ARG A 394 2.38 -3.72 5.53
N MET A 395 3.22 -2.97 4.81
CA MET A 395 4.67 -3.13 4.87
C MET A 395 5.25 -2.80 6.24
N ILE A 396 4.80 -1.70 6.86
CA ILE A 396 5.22 -1.33 8.22
C ILE A 396 4.84 -2.43 9.20
N TYR A 397 3.61 -2.96 9.12
CA TYR A 397 3.14 -4.05 9.96
C TYR A 397 4.01 -5.32 9.80
N GLU A 398 4.39 -5.68 8.57
CA GLU A 398 5.26 -6.83 8.30
C GLU A 398 6.67 -6.66 8.88
N LEU A 399 7.17 -5.42 8.92
CA LEU A 399 8.47 -5.06 9.50
C LEU A 399 8.47 -5.00 11.03
N CYS A 400 7.31 -4.93 11.68
CA CYS A 400 7.19 -4.90 13.13
C CYS A 400 7.55 -6.26 13.77
N ASP A 401 8.25 -6.21 14.91
CA ASP A 401 8.39 -7.36 15.81
C ASP A 401 7.06 -7.69 16.55
N ASP A 402 7.02 -8.80 17.29
CA ASP A 402 5.80 -9.25 17.95
C ASP A 402 5.24 -8.24 18.97
N ALA A 403 6.11 -7.49 19.66
CA ALA A 403 5.67 -6.47 20.62
C ALA A 403 5.14 -5.23 19.90
N GLN A 404 5.83 -4.78 18.86
CA GLN A 404 5.40 -3.69 18.00
C GLN A 404 4.09 -4.01 17.28
N LYS A 405 3.86 -5.27 16.88
CA LYS A 405 2.60 -5.71 16.28
C LYS A 405 1.40 -5.56 17.22
N LEU A 406 1.62 -5.66 18.54
CA LEU A 406 0.57 -5.40 19.54
C LEU A 406 0.25 -3.91 19.68
N GLU A 407 1.27 -3.05 19.53
CA GLU A 407 1.12 -1.59 19.61
C GLU A 407 0.74 -0.93 18.28
N PHE A 408 0.94 -1.62 17.16
CA PHE A 408 0.67 -1.11 15.81
C PHE A 408 -0.74 -0.53 15.64
N PRO A 409 -1.80 -1.16 16.20
CA PRO A 409 -3.15 -0.61 16.10
C PRO A 409 -3.29 0.80 16.69
N ARG A 410 -2.60 1.10 17.79
CA ARG A 410 -2.58 2.45 18.37
C ARG A 410 -1.88 3.43 17.45
N ALA A 411 -0.77 3.03 16.85
CA ALA A 411 -0.06 3.86 15.89
C ALA A 411 -0.95 4.13 14.67
N TYR A 412 -1.53 3.08 14.08
CA TYR A 412 -2.44 3.18 12.94
C TYR A 412 -3.60 4.15 13.19
N LEU A 413 -4.23 4.07 14.36
CA LEU A 413 -5.26 5.03 14.76
C LEU A 413 -4.77 6.47 14.81
N ALA A 414 -3.55 6.72 15.26
CA ALA A 414 -3.02 8.08 15.32
C ALA A 414 -2.82 8.71 13.91
N HIS A 415 -2.67 7.88 12.88
CA HIS A 415 -2.47 8.30 11.49
C HIS A 415 -3.77 8.45 10.69
N THR A 416 -4.88 7.85 11.16
CA THR A 416 -6.23 7.94 10.54
C THR A 416 -7.02 9.13 11.07
#